data_AF-A0A971HDK2-F1
#
_entry.id   AF-A0A971HDK2-F1
#
_cell.length_a   1.000
_cell.length_b   1.000
_cell.length_c   1.000
_cell.angle_alpha   90.00
_cell.angle_beta   90.00
_cell.angle_gamma   90.00
#
_symmetry.space_group_name_H-M   'P 1'
#
loop_
_entity.id
_entity.type
_entity.pdbx_description
1 polymer ?
#
loop_
_entity_poly.entity_id
_entity_poly.type
_entity_poly.pdbx_seq_one_letter_code
_entity_poly.pdbx_strand_id
1 'polypeptide(L)'
;WKALAKQGLDESLVHDPEPMKRAVAFCQVIRPSAKARRHQVASVNIANMFQDVVEAYQEAEAFESLDPETAVRLTCEANHVDGSMNASQKEEKLNWLKADTPENTCRILSNVRCLSEGVDVPALDAVLFLTPRNSQVDVVQSVGRVMRNAPGKKLGYVVLPVVIPSGMEPHEALNDNQTYKVVWQVLQALRSHDDRFDAMVNKLELIGQDRSKMEVIAITDKVQQRSKSTPQDKKKKAGKGQYGLGEPSASYPAQQQASLQFEIGEIERAIYAKLVEKVGNRLHWEEWAEDIAKIANTHISRIKGILENPANLTEQAAFDAFAFELRDDLNNSISDDEIIEMLAQHLITKPVFDALFKGYNFTEHNPMSKAMQAVVTALEAHHIDKEADTLQSFYQSVQMRAEGIESAEGKQRIIVELYDKFFRKAFPRMTERLGIVYTPVEVVDFIIHSVEDIMRKEFNSSLANENVHIIDPFTGTGTFITRLLQSGIIPADKLPYKFK
;
A
#
# COMPACT_ATOMS: atom_id res chain seq x y z
N TRP A 1 -1.72 0.01 28.20
CA TRP A 1 -0.54 0.53 28.92
C TRP A 1 0.75 0.20 28.19
N LYS A 2 0.97 -1.03 27.70
CA LYS A 2 2.15 -1.40 26.88
C LYS A 2 2.43 -0.42 25.74
N ALA A 3 1.40 -0.04 24.99
CA ALA A 3 1.53 0.99 23.94
C ALA A 3 1.97 2.37 24.49
N LEU A 4 1.48 2.79 25.66
CA LEU A 4 1.89 4.05 26.32
C LEU A 4 3.34 3.98 26.83
N ALA A 5 3.74 2.79 27.31
CA ALA A 5 5.10 2.47 27.74
C ALA A 5 6.04 2.16 26.57
N LYS A 6 5.53 2.15 25.34
CA LYS A 6 6.27 1.81 24.12
C LYS A 6 6.95 0.43 24.15
N GLN A 7 6.39 -0.50 24.92
CA GLN A 7 6.90 -1.86 25.05
C GLN A 7 6.46 -2.74 23.89
N GLY A 8 7.40 -3.48 23.30
CA GLY A 8 7.16 -4.41 22.19
C GLY A 8 7.04 -3.75 20.81
N LEU A 9 7.34 -2.45 20.71
CA LEU A 9 7.50 -1.74 19.43
C LEU A 9 8.79 -2.19 18.74
N ASP A 10 8.77 -2.24 17.40
CA ASP A 10 9.95 -2.59 16.61
C ASP A 10 11.12 -1.61 16.79
N GLU A 11 12.35 -2.09 16.61
CA GLU A 11 13.59 -1.27 16.71
C GLU A 11 13.62 -0.11 15.68
N SER A 12 12.71 -0.06 14.71
CA SER A 12 12.60 1.09 13.80
C SER A 12 12.06 2.37 14.47
N LEU A 13 11.44 2.29 15.65
CA LEU A 13 11.04 3.45 16.46
C LEU A 13 12.14 3.91 17.43
N VAL A 14 13.37 3.41 17.29
CA VAL A 14 14.57 3.75 18.11
C VAL A 14 14.81 5.26 18.25
N HIS A 15 14.24 6.10 17.39
CA HIS A 15 14.31 7.55 17.53
C HIS A 15 13.50 8.13 18.71
N ASP A 16 12.51 7.42 19.27
CA ASP A 16 11.65 7.92 20.35
C ASP A 16 11.30 6.84 21.42
N PRO A 17 12.28 6.41 22.24
CA PRO A 17 12.09 5.32 23.21
C PRO A 17 11.37 5.74 24.51
N GLU A 18 11.22 7.04 24.78
CA GLU A 18 10.65 7.51 26.05
C GLU A 18 9.14 7.23 26.13
N PRO A 19 8.60 6.81 27.29
CA PRO A 19 7.18 6.56 27.46
C PRO A 19 6.36 7.84 27.25
N MET A 20 5.12 7.67 26.79
CA MET A 20 4.19 8.78 26.55
C MET A 20 3.77 9.41 27.89
N LYS A 21 3.75 10.74 27.99
CA LYS A 21 3.46 11.45 29.24
C LYS A 21 2.01 11.91 29.32
N ARG A 22 1.42 12.32 28.19
CA ARG A 22 0.07 12.92 28.17
C ARG A 22 -0.82 12.26 27.12
N ALA A 23 -1.97 11.75 27.55
CA ALA A 23 -2.92 11.13 26.66
C ALA A 23 -4.40 11.48 26.97
N VAL A 24 -5.23 11.41 25.94
CA VAL A 24 -6.69 11.55 26.08
C VAL A 24 -7.37 10.28 25.60
N ALA A 25 -8.32 9.77 26.39
CA ALA A 25 -9.06 8.56 26.07
C ALA A 25 -10.54 8.87 25.79
N PHE A 26 -11.02 8.46 24.61
CA PHE A 26 -12.40 8.65 24.20
C PHE A 26 -13.26 7.42 24.49
N CYS A 27 -14.22 7.60 25.41
CA CYS A 27 -15.11 6.55 25.92
C CYS A 27 -16.54 6.68 25.37
N GLN A 28 -17.34 5.61 25.52
CA GLN A 28 -18.70 5.57 24.99
C GLN A 28 -19.70 6.24 25.93
N VAL A 29 -19.59 5.97 27.23
CA VAL A 29 -20.53 6.43 28.26
C VAL A 29 -19.78 7.00 29.46
N ILE A 30 -20.45 7.87 30.23
CA ILE A 30 -19.86 8.47 31.43
C ILE A 30 -19.78 7.39 32.53
N ARG A 31 -20.92 6.76 32.82
CA ARG A 31 -21.08 5.63 33.75
C ARG A 31 -21.72 4.43 33.06
N PRO A 32 -21.40 3.20 33.46
CA PRO A 32 -22.02 2.01 32.91
C PRO A 32 -23.51 1.95 33.29
N SER A 33 -24.36 1.52 32.36
CA SER A 33 -25.78 1.30 32.64
C SER A 33 -26.04 -0.17 33.00
N ALA A 34 -26.70 -0.41 34.14
CA ALA A 34 -27.09 -1.76 34.58
C ALA A 34 -28.07 -2.47 33.61
N LYS A 35 -28.74 -1.72 32.72
CA LYS A 35 -29.65 -2.25 31.70
C LYS A 35 -28.99 -2.43 30.33
N ALA A 36 -27.69 -2.19 30.20
CA ALA A 36 -27.00 -2.33 28.92
C ALA A 36 -26.90 -3.80 28.52
N ARG A 37 -27.35 -4.12 27.29
CA ARG A 37 -27.27 -5.48 26.72
C ARG A 37 -25.86 -5.87 26.25
N ARG A 38 -24.92 -4.92 26.22
CA ARG A 38 -23.55 -5.08 25.75
C ARG A 38 -22.59 -4.38 26.69
N HIS A 39 -21.34 -4.83 26.73
CA HIS A 39 -20.28 -4.16 27.48
C HIS A 39 -20.11 -2.71 27.00
N GLN A 40 -20.03 -1.77 27.94
CA GLN A 40 -19.86 -0.35 27.67
C GLN A 40 -18.56 0.13 28.30
N VAL A 41 -17.74 0.81 27.51
CA VAL A 41 -16.52 1.44 28.03
C VAL A 41 -16.93 2.76 28.69
N ALA A 42 -16.94 2.75 30.02
CA ALA A 42 -17.30 3.89 30.85
C ALA A 42 -16.08 4.73 31.24
N SER A 43 -16.17 6.04 31.04
CA SER A 43 -15.06 6.96 31.28
C SER A 43 -14.67 7.04 32.76
N VAL A 44 -15.64 6.99 33.68
CA VAL A 44 -15.39 6.96 35.12
C VAL A 44 -14.68 5.66 35.53
N ASN A 45 -15.00 4.52 34.91
CA ASN A 45 -14.34 3.25 35.22
C ASN A 45 -12.88 3.27 34.79
N ILE A 46 -12.57 3.85 33.62
CA ILE A 46 -11.19 4.05 33.19
C ILE A 46 -10.42 4.93 34.18
N ALA A 47 -11.02 6.03 34.67
CA ALA A 47 -10.35 6.87 35.64
C ALA A 47 -10.03 6.14 36.96
N ASN A 48 -10.95 5.29 37.42
CA ASN A 48 -10.82 4.66 38.74
C ASN A 48 -10.01 3.36 38.74
N MET A 49 -10.05 2.56 37.67
CA MET A 49 -9.50 1.20 37.68
C MET A 49 -8.24 1.04 36.83
N PHE A 50 -7.88 2.02 36.00
CA PHE A 50 -6.81 1.83 35.02
C PHE A 50 -5.45 1.57 35.68
N GLN A 51 -5.11 2.31 36.75
CA GLN A 51 -3.86 2.10 37.47
C GLN A 51 -3.81 0.70 38.10
N ASP A 52 -4.86 0.31 38.84
CA ASP A 52 -4.94 -0.99 39.51
C ASP A 52 -4.79 -2.15 38.51
N VAL A 53 -5.41 -2.03 37.32
CA VAL A 53 -5.29 -3.01 36.25
C VAL A 53 -3.85 -3.04 35.71
N VAL A 54 -3.23 -1.88 35.50
CA VAL A 54 -1.83 -1.81 35.04
C VAL A 54 -0.88 -2.46 36.04
N GLU A 55 -1.05 -2.20 37.33
CA GLU A 55 -0.27 -2.83 38.39
C GLU A 55 -0.43 -4.35 38.36
N ALA A 56 -1.65 -4.86 38.29
CA ALA A 56 -1.90 -6.30 38.20
C ALA A 56 -1.23 -6.96 36.97
N TYR A 57 -1.25 -6.29 35.81
CA TYR A 57 -0.55 -6.78 34.62
C TYR A 57 0.98 -6.73 34.78
N GLN A 58 1.52 -5.66 35.35
CA GLN A 58 2.97 -5.53 35.59
C GLN A 58 3.47 -6.56 36.61
N GLU A 59 2.68 -6.84 37.65
CA GLU A 59 2.98 -7.88 38.64
C GLU A 59 2.97 -9.28 38.03
N ALA A 60 1.98 -9.58 37.18
CA ALA A 60 1.92 -10.85 36.47
C ALA A 60 3.15 -11.07 35.56
N GLU A 61 3.56 -10.03 34.81
CA GLU A 61 4.74 -10.12 33.94
C GLU A 61 6.05 -10.20 34.72
N ALA A 62 6.16 -9.50 35.84
CA ALA A 62 7.33 -9.58 36.72
C ALA A 62 7.51 -10.98 37.32
N PHE A 63 6.43 -11.76 37.45
CA PHE A 63 6.47 -13.14 37.93
C PHE A 63 6.94 -14.12 36.84
N GLU A 64 6.66 -13.84 35.57
CA GLU A 64 7.00 -14.71 34.43
C GLU A 64 8.38 -14.41 33.80
N SER A 65 8.94 -13.22 34.03
CA SER A 65 10.20 -12.79 33.40
C SER A 65 11.44 -13.05 34.29
N LEU A 66 12.51 -13.61 33.69
CA LEU A 66 13.77 -13.97 34.35
C LEU A 66 14.71 -12.79 34.64
N ASP A 67 14.37 -11.56 34.24
CA ASP A 67 15.21 -10.37 34.42
C ASP A 67 14.39 -9.14 34.90
N PRO A 68 14.42 -8.82 36.21
CA PRO A 68 13.66 -7.70 36.80
C PRO A 68 14.14 -6.30 36.37
N GLU A 69 15.37 -6.16 35.87
CA GLU A 69 15.99 -4.86 35.54
C GLU A 69 15.51 -4.27 34.20
N THR A 70 14.92 -5.07 33.31
CA THR A 70 14.44 -4.63 31.98
C THR A 70 12.95 -4.29 31.91
N ALA A 71 12.19 -4.51 33.00
CA ALA A 71 10.76 -4.24 33.01
C ALA A 71 10.50 -2.73 33.18
N VAL A 72 10.28 -2.02 32.07
CA VAL A 72 9.85 -0.61 32.10
C VAL A 72 8.54 -0.50 32.88
N ARG A 73 8.59 0.03 34.10
CA ARG A 73 7.39 0.31 34.91
C ARG A 73 6.87 1.68 34.54
N LEU A 74 5.63 1.73 34.06
CA LEU A 74 4.92 2.99 33.78
C LEU A 74 3.77 3.13 34.78
N THR A 75 3.76 4.23 35.51
CA THR A 75 2.62 4.65 36.34
C THR A 75 1.61 5.38 35.47
N CYS A 76 0.36 4.96 35.49
CA CYS A 76 -0.70 5.54 34.68
C CYS A 76 -1.77 6.20 35.57
N GLU A 77 -1.65 7.51 35.79
CA GLU A 77 -2.67 8.28 36.49
C GLU A 77 -3.82 8.61 35.54
N ALA A 78 -5.05 8.25 35.91
CA ALA A 78 -6.23 8.50 35.07
C ALA A 78 -7.25 9.41 35.77
N ASN A 79 -7.79 10.38 35.04
CA ASN A 79 -8.88 11.24 35.48
C ASN A 79 -10.01 11.25 34.46
N HIS A 80 -11.17 11.74 34.88
CA HIS A 80 -12.36 11.84 34.04
C HIS A 80 -12.84 13.29 33.89
N VAL A 81 -13.35 13.62 32.69
CA VAL A 81 -14.10 14.84 32.39
C VAL A 81 -15.33 14.56 31.52
N ASP A 82 -16.45 15.22 31.82
CA ASP A 82 -17.70 15.09 31.05
C ASP A 82 -18.45 16.42 30.88
N GLY A 83 -19.59 16.38 30.18
CA GLY A 83 -20.41 17.56 29.89
C GLY A 83 -21.16 18.14 31.10
N SER A 84 -21.36 17.37 32.17
CA SER A 84 -22.03 17.80 33.41
C SER A 84 -21.15 18.67 34.31
N MET A 85 -19.83 18.60 34.14
CA MET A 85 -18.88 19.44 34.86
C MET A 85 -18.92 20.90 34.37
N ASN A 86 -18.78 21.84 35.31
CA ASN A 86 -18.72 23.27 34.99
C ASN A 86 -17.37 23.67 34.35
N ALA A 87 -17.25 24.90 33.86
CA ALA A 87 -16.05 25.37 33.17
C ALA A 87 -14.79 25.29 34.05
N SER A 88 -14.88 25.71 35.31
CA SER A 88 -13.75 25.67 36.26
C SER A 88 -13.26 24.25 36.54
N GLN A 89 -14.18 23.29 36.69
CA GLN A 89 -13.84 21.88 36.87
C GLN A 89 -13.16 21.29 35.63
N LYS A 90 -13.63 21.64 34.43
CA LYS A 90 -12.99 21.21 33.18
C LYS A 90 -11.59 21.78 33.05
N GLU A 91 -11.41 23.06 33.39
CA GLU A 91 -10.12 23.74 33.36
C GLU A 91 -9.14 23.14 34.38
N GLU A 92 -9.60 22.80 35.59
CA GLU A 92 -8.80 22.09 36.59
C GLU A 92 -8.26 20.76 36.06
N LYS A 93 -9.11 19.95 35.41
CA LYS A 93 -8.70 18.67 34.83
C LYS A 93 -7.74 18.83 33.64
N LEU A 94 -7.91 19.87 32.83
CA LEU A 94 -7.00 20.18 31.72
C LEU A 94 -5.65 20.69 32.24
N ASN A 95 -5.65 21.51 33.29
CA ASN A 95 -4.43 21.98 33.95
C ASN A 95 -3.68 20.83 34.62
N TRP A 96 -4.38 19.88 35.23
CA TRP A 96 -3.79 18.64 35.74
C TRP A 96 -3.12 17.81 34.63
N LEU A 97 -3.77 17.68 33.47
CA LEU A 97 -3.17 16.99 32.32
C LEU A 97 -1.94 17.73 31.77
N LYS A 98 -1.95 19.06 31.82
CA LYS A 98 -0.87 19.94 31.34
C LYS A 98 0.31 20.00 32.29
N ALA A 99 0.10 19.82 33.60
CA ALA A 99 1.17 19.91 34.59
C ALA A 99 2.26 18.86 34.34
N ASP A 100 3.48 19.16 34.76
CA ASP A 100 4.60 18.24 34.62
C ASP A 100 4.37 16.98 35.45
N THR A 101 4.82 15.86 34.90
CA THR A 101 4.71 14.53 35.51
C THR A 101 6.10 14.07 35.94
N PRO A 102 6.19 13.27 37.02
CA PRO A 102 7.42 12.55 37.35
C PRO A 102 7.88 11.66 36.20
N GLU A 103 9.15 11.25 36.22
CA GLU A 103 9.65 10.24 35.27
C GLU A 103 8.82 8.96 35.35
N ASN A 104 8.58 8.34 34.19
CA ASN A 104 7.75 7.14 34.05
C ASN A 104 6.30 7.29 34.57
N THR A 105 5.73 8.49 34.51
CA THR A 105 4.30 8.72 34.77
C THR A 105 3.59 9.26 33.54
N CYS A 106 2.53 8.54 33.14
CA CYS A 106 1.60 8.93 32.08
C CYS A 106 0.27 9.40 32.69
N ARG A 107 -0.19 10.60 32.32
CA ARG A 107 -1.52 11.11 32.67
C ARG A 107 -2.51 10.90 31.54
N ILE A 108 -3.65 10.31 31.88
CA ILE A 108 -4.72 9.98 30.95
C ILE A 108 -5.98 10.72 31.36
N LEU A 109 -6.54 11.53 30.46
CA LEU A 109 -7.83 12.18 30.67
C LEU A 109 -8.91 11.48 29.84
N SER A 110 -9.78 10.73 30.51
CA SER A 110 -10.90 10.03 29.87
C SER A 110 -12.10 10.98 29.70
N ASN A 111 -12.74 10.95 28.53
CA ASN A 111 -13.88 11.81 28.25
C ASN A 111 -14.97 11.18 27.39
N VAL A 112 -16.14 11.82 27.40
CA VAL A 112 -17.28 11.51 26.53
C VAL A 112 -17.80 12.78 25.87
N ARG A 113 -17.46 12.98 24.60
CA ARG A 113 -17.98 14.06 23.72
C ARG A 113 -17.86 15.49 24.29
N CYS A 114 -16.93 15.74 25.21
CA CYS A 114 -16.77 17.06 25.85
C CYS A 114 -15.46 17.77 25.49
N LEU A 115 -14.52 17.09 24.81
CA LEU A 115 -13.22 17.63 24.39
C LEU A 115 -13.07 17.73 22.86
N SER A 116 -14.17 17.63 22.10
CA SER A 116 -14.14 17.67 20.63
C SER A 116 -13.98 19.09 20.10
N GLU A 117 -14.81 20.04 20.52
CA GLU A 117 -14.90 21.36 19.89
C GLU A 117 -14.81 22.52 20.91
N GLY A 118 -14.10 23.60 20.57
CA GLY A 118 -14.03 24.84 21.38
C GLY A 118 -13.20 24.80 22.67
N VAL A 119 -12.63 23.65 23.04
CA VAL A 119 -11.79 23.49 24.25
C VAL A 119 -10.31 23.50 23.86
N ASP A 120 -9.51 24.36 24.51
CA ASP A 120 -8.04 24.35 24.34
C ASP A 120 -7.44 23.19 25.15
N VAL A 121 -6.94 22.19 24.44
CA VAL A 121 -6.30 21.01 25.02
C VAL A 121 -4.80 21.15 24.75
N PRO A 122 -3.94 20.95 25.76
CA PRO A 122 -2.48 21.04 25.57
C PRO A 122 -2.01 20.04 24.51
N ALA A 123 -0.78 20.20 24.03
CA ALA A 123 -0.19 19.21 23.14
C ALA A 123 -0.14 17.83 23.84
N LEU A 124 -0.73 16.84 23.18
CA LEU A 124 -0.88 15.47 23.68
C LEU A 124 0.11 14.56 22.98
N ASP A 125 0.72 13.62 23.68
CA ASP A 125 1.58 12.61 23.06
C ASP A 125 0.72 11.55 22.36
N ALA A 126 -0.42 11.21 22.93
CA ALA A 126 -1.31 10.19 22.39
C ALA A 126 -2.80 10.48 22.52
N VAL A 127 -3.57 9.90 21.60
CA VAL A 127 -5.04 9.78 21.70
C VAL A 127 -5.42 8.31 21.64
N LEU A 128 -6.32 7.89 22.54
CA LEU A 128 -6.86 6.55 22.60
C LEU A 128 -8.33 6.57 22.16
N PHE A 129 -8.65 5.84 21.10
CA PHE A 129 -10.04 5.61 20.69
C PHE A 129 -10.51 4.26 21.21
N LEU A 130 -11.09 4.23 22.41
CA LEU A 130 -11.58 2.99 23.01
C LEU A 130 -12.90 2.51 22.37
N THR A 131 -13.59 3.40 21.65
CA THR A 131 -14.96 3.19 21.15
C THR A 131 -15.18 3.91 19.82
N PRO A 132 -16.09 3.43 18.95
CA PRO A 132 -16.34 4.04 17.64
C PRO A 132 -16.95 5.43 17.79
N ARG A 133 -16.60 6.31 16.85
CA ARG A 133 -17.18 7.66 16.77
C ARG A 133 -18.20 7.71 15.64
N ASN A 134 -19.30 8.41 15.86
CA ASN A 134 -20.31 8.57 14.82
C ASN A 134 -19.93 9.64 13.78
N SER A 135 -19.00 10.53 14.12
CA SER A 135 -18.56 11.66 13.30
C SER A 135 -17.09 11.47 12.91
N GLN A 136 -16.80 11.50 11.60
CA GLN A 136 -15.43 11.52 11.08
C GLN A 136 -14.74 12.85 11.46
N VAL A 137 -15.47 13.97 11.44
CA VAL A 137 -14.94 15.29 11.80
C VAL A 137 -14.41 15.31 13.23
N ASP A 138 -15.13 14.68 14.17
CA ASP A 138 -14.71 14.59 15.57
C ASP A 138 -13.40 13.81 15.72
N VAL A 139 -13.20 12.79 14.89
CA VAL A 139 -11.96 11.98 14.88
C VAL A 139 -10.80 12.83 14.37
N VAL A 140 -10.97 13.54 13.26
CA VAL A 140 -9.93 14.41 12.68
C VAL A 140 -9.54 15.51 13.66
N GLN A 141 -10.52 16.19 14.27
CA GLN A 141 -10.24 17.22 15.28
C GLN A 141 -9.49 16.64 16.49
N SER A 142 -9.84 15.42 16.91
CA SER A 142 -9.19 14.74 18.03
C SER A 142 -7.74 14.36 17.70
N VAL A 143 -7.48 13.82 16.50
CA VAL A 143 -6.13 13.49 16.06
C VAL A 143 -5.31 14.75 15.79
N GLY A 144 -5.91 15.81 15.25
CA GLY A 144 -5.25 17.09 15.02
C GLY A 144 -4.66 17.71 16.28
N ARG A 145 -5.23 17.42 17.47
CA ARG A 145 -4.65 17.83 18.77
C ARG A 145 -3.34 17.12 19.08
N VAL A 146 -3.20 15.86 18.64
CA VAL A 146 -1.95 15.09 18.72
C VAL A 146 -0.97 15.52 17.63
N MET A 147 -1.41 16.02 16.48
CA MET A 147 -0.47 16.45 15.43
C MET A 147 0.18 17.82 15.70
N ARG A 148 -0.20 18.52 16.78
CA ARG A 148 0.43 19.80 17.16
C ARG A 148 1.87 19.59 17.62
N ASN A 149 2.79 20.39 17.06
CA ASN A 149 4.18 20.44 17.48
C ASN A 149 4.30 20.96 18.92
N ALA A 150 5.14 20.31 19.72
CA ALA A 150 5.41 20.70 21.10
C ALA A 150 6.87 20.45 21.48
N PRO A 151 7.43 21.22 22.43
CA PRO A 151 8.80 21.01 22.88
C PRO A 151 9.01 19.59 23.43
N GLY A 152 10.06 18.90 22.96
CA GLY A 152 10.39 17.53 23.37
C GLY A 152 9.58 16.43 22.67
N LYS A 153 8.56 16.78 21.89
CA LYS A 153 7.74 15.81 21.18
C LYS A 153 8.33 15.46 19.82
N LYS A 154 8.63 14.18 19.61
CA LYS A 154 9.14 13.65 18.33
C LYS A 154 8.03 13.12 17.44
N LEU A 155 7.09 12.37 18.02
CA LEU A 155 5.99 11.72 17.30
C LEU A 155 4.67 11.91 18.06
N GLY A 156 3.57 11.83 17.31
CA GLY A 156 2.21 11.82 17.85
C GLY A 156 1.56 10.46 17.63
N TYR A 157 0.98 9.88 18.67
CA TYR A 157 0.50 8.49 18.64
C TYR A 157 -1.04 8.41 18.64
N VAL A 158 -1.58 7.58 17.76
CA VAL A 158 -3.01 7.23 17.76
C VAL A 158 -3.12 5.77 18.13
N VAL A 159 -3.70 5.49 19.30
CA VAL A 159 -3.78 4.13 19.87
C VAL A 159 -5.20 3.59 19.69
N LEU A 160 -5.30 2.44 19.01
CA LEU A 160 -6.54 1.77 18.68
C LEU A 160 -6.55 0.37 19.34
N PRO A 161 -7.11 0.22 20.56
CA PRO A 161 -7.21 -1.09 21.19
C PRO A 161 -8.28 -1.92 20.51
N VAL A 162 -7.92 -3.17 20.19
CA VAL A 162 -8.78 -4.15 19.54
C VAL A 162 -8.72 -5.44 20.33
N VAL A 163 -9.88 -6.04 20.61
CA VAL A 163 -9.98 -7.32 21.31
C VAL A 163 -10.44 -8.38 20.31
N ILE A 164 -9.66 -9.46 20.17
CA ILE A 164 -9.97 -10.61 19.32
C ILE A 164 -10.52 -11.73 20.22
N PRO A 165 -11.78 -12.19 20.03
CA PRO A 165 -12.32 -13.32 20.78
C PRO A 165 -11.52 -14.60 20.54
N SER A 166 -11.32 -15.41 21.58
CA SER A 166 -10.66 -16.70 21.46
C SER A 166 -11.47 -17.66 20.57
N GLY A 167 -10.81 -18.31 19.61
CA GLY A 167 -11.42 -19.31 18.73
C GLY A 167 -12.06 -18.76 17.44
N MET A 168 -11.87 -17.48 17.12
CA MET A 168 -12.30 -16.87 15.86
C MET A 168 -11.07 -16.62 14.97
N GLU A 169 -11.17 -16.94 13.68
CA GLU A 169 -10.11 -16.67 12.71
C GLU A 169 -9.89 -15.16 12.56
N PRO A 170 -8.64 -14.65 12.46
CA PRO A 170 -8.36 -13.20 12.43
C PRO A 170 -9.11 -12.47 11.31
N HIS A 171 -9.20 -13.08 10.13
CA HIS A 171 -9.90 -12.50 8.98
C HIS A 171 -11.43 -12.45 9.17
N GLU A 172 -12.00 -13.35 9.96
CA GLU A 172 -13.42 -13.36 10.33
C GLU A 172 -13.70 -12.36 11.45
N ALA A 173 -12.83 -12.29 12.46
CA ALA A 173 -12.90 -11.32 13.53
C ALA A 173 -12.92 -9.89 12.97
N LEU A 174 -12.03 -9.61 12.01
CA LEU A 174 -11.94 -8.31 11.34
C LEU A 174 -13.18 -7.93 10.51
N ASN A 175 -14.08 -8.87 10.21
CA ASN A 175 -15.36 -8.60 9.55
C ASN A 175 -16.46 -8.21 10.53
N ASP A 176 -16.27 -8.36 11.85
CA ASP A 176 -17.25 -7.93 12.85
C ASP A 176 -17.35 -6.40 12.87
N ASN A 177 -18.46 -5.92 12.31
CA ASN A 177 -18.72 -4.52 11.97
C ASN A 177 -18.98 -3.63 13.20
N GLN A 178 -18.95 -4.15 14.44
CA GLN A 178 -19.06 -3.32 15.64
C GLN A 178 -17.72 -3.03 16.30
N THR A 179 -16.89 -4.06 16.50
CA THR A 179 -15.62 -3.95 17.24
C THR A 179 -14.55 -3.23 16.41
N TYR A 180 -14.49 -3.52 15.10
CA TYR A 180 -13.46 -2.98 14.21
C TYR A 180 -13.89 -1.70 13.49
N LYS A 181 -15.16 -1.30 13.65
CA LYS A 181 -15.67 -0.04 13.09
C LYS A 181 -14.83 1.16 13.50
N VAL A 182 -14.35 1.17 14.74
CA VAL A 182 -13.47 2.23 15.28
C VAL A 182 -12.23 2.37 14.41
N VAL A 183 -11.58 1.24 14.13
CA VAL A 183 -10.32 1.18 13.39
C VAL A 183 -10.54 1.73 11.99
N TRP A 184 -11.54 1.23 11.27
CA TRP A 184 -11.82 1.67 9.91
C TRP A 184 -12.22 3.14 9.84
N GLN A 185 -13.03 3.62 10.77
CA GLN A 185 -13.42 5.03 10.82
C GLN A 185 -12.22 5.96 11.08
N VAL A 186 -11.32 5.58 11.98
CA VAL A 186 -10.14 6.39 12.28
C VAL A 186 -9.17 6.40 11.09
N LEU A 187 -8.92 5.25 10.49
CA LEU A 187 -8.01 5.16 9.34
C LEU A 187 -8.58 5.87 8.11
N GLN A 188 -9.90 5.79 7.88
CA GLN A 188 -10.56 6.53 6.81
C GLN A 188 -10.53 8.05 7.05
N ALA A 189 -10.70 8.50 8.29
CA ALA A 189 -10.61 9.90 8.66
C ALA A 189 -9.18 10.46 8.54
N LEU A 190 -8.18 9.66 8.89
CA LEU A 190 -6.77 10.01 8.67
C LEU A 190 -6.47 10.13 7.17
N ARG A 191 -6.94 9.16 6.38
CA ARG A 191 -6.77 9.12 4.92
C ARG A 191 -7.33 10.34 4.21
N SER A 192 -8.52 10.83 4.60
CA SER A 192 -9.14 11.98 3.94
C SER A 192 -8.41 13.32 4.19
N HIS A 193 -7.40 13.34 5.07
CA HIS A 193 -6.67 14.54 5.44
C HIS A 193 -5.15 14.43 5.29
N ASP A 194 -4.61 13.23 5.02
CA ASP A 194 -3.18 13.00 4.81
C ASP A 194 -2.96 12.21 3.50
N ASP A 195 -2.60 12.94 2.44
CA ASP A 195 -2.29 12.39 1.12
C ASP A 195 -1.12 11.38 1.17
N ARG A 196 -0.19 11.54 2.13
CA ARG A 196 0.93 10.60 2.30
C ARG A 196 0.48 9.31 2.99
N PHE A 197 -0.55 9.36 3.82
CA PHE A 197 -1.17 8.18 4.40
C PHE A 197 -2.02 7.45 3.37
N ASP A 198 -2.78 8.17 2.53
CA ASP A 198 -3.49 7.58 1.38
C ASP A 198 -2.52 6.83 0.45
N ALA A 199 -1.40 7.47 0.09
CA ALA A 199 -0.36 6.84 -0.71
C ALA A 199 0.22 5.58 -0.02
N MET A 200 0.44 5.63 1.30
CA MET A 200 0.95 4.46 2.06
C MET A 200 -0.03 3.29 2.02
N VAL A 201 -1.32 3.54 2.25
CA VAL A 201 -2.34 2.48 2.21
C VAL A 201 -2.41 1.83 0.83
N ASN A 202 -2.34 2.62 -0.24
CA ASN A 202 -2.35 2.11 -1.61
C ASN A 202 -1.04 1.37 -1.98
N LYS A 203 0.09 1.68 -1.32
CA LYS A 203 1.38 1.01 -1.52
C LYS A 203 1.50 -0.33 -0.77
N LEU A 204 0.73 -0.52 0.31
CA LEU A 204 0.75 -1.77 1.10
C LEU A 204 0.44 -3.01 0.23
N GLU A 205 -0.38 -2.86 -0.82
CA GLU A 205 -0.70 -3.95 -1.77
C GLU A 205 0.50 -4.34 -2.67
N LEU A 206 1.39 -3.38 -2.95
CA LEU A 206 2.45 -3.49 -3.95
C LEU A 206 3.83 -3.78 -3.35
N ILE A 207 4.20 -3.12 -2.25
CA ILE A 207 5.56 -3.14 -1.67
C ILE A 207 5.63 -4.07 -0.44
N GLY A 208 4.50 -4.39 0.18
CA GLY A 208 4.45 -5.07 1.47
C GLY A 208 4.44 -4.10 2.66
N GLN A 209 4.61 -4.63 3.88
CA GLN A 209 4.40 -3.90 5.14
C GLN A 209 5.42 -2.77 5.35
N ASP A 210 5.00 -1.51 5.14
CA ASP A 210 5.74 -0.35 5.63
C ASP A 210 5.39 -0.10 7.11
N ARG A 211 6.35 -0.39 8.00
CA ARG A 211 6.19 -0.29 9.46
C ARG A 211 6.46 1.12 10.00
N SER A 212 6.83 2.08 9.15
CA SER A 212 7.24 3.41 9.61
C SER A 212 6.09 4.28 10.15
N LYS A 213 4.86 4.05 9.67
CA LYS A 213 3.69 4.89 10.00
C LYS A 213 2.54 4.16 10.69
N MET A 214 2.47 2.84 10.54
CA MET A 214 1.42 2.03 11.17
C MET A 214 2.01 0.69 11.60
N GLU A 215 1.84 0.37 12.88
CA GLU A 215 2.29 -0.88 13.48
C GLU A 215 1.12 -1.58 14.15
N VAL A 216 1.05 -2.90 13.96
CA VAL A 216 0.04 -3.75 14.58
C VAL A 216 0.72 -4.58 15.65
N ILE A 217 0.44 -4.24 16.92
CA ILE A 217 1.02 -4.94 18.07
C ILE A 217 0.02 -5.98 18.57
N ALA A 218 0.35 -7.26 18.38
CA ALA A 218 -0.41 -8.34 18.99
C ALA A 218 0.06 -8.54 20.44
N ILE A 219 -0.83 -8.22 21.40
CA ILE A 219 -0.59 -8.47 22.82
C ILE A 219 -1.29 -9.79 23.15
N THR A 220 -0.51 -10.84 23.44
CA THR A 220 -1.03 -12.12 23.90
C THR A 220 -0.34 -12.51 25.21
N ASP A 221 -1.05 -13.19 26.11
CA ASP A 221 -0.50 -13.70 27.37
C ASP A 221 0.55 -14.82 27.16
N LYS A 222 0.74 -15.26 25.91
CA LYS A 222 1.82 -16.16 25.51
C LYS A 222 2.85 -15.37 24.72
N VAL A 223 3.70 -14.63 25.42
CA VAL A 223 4.86 -13.98 24.81
C VAL A 223 5.79 -15.06 24.22
N GLN A 224 5.64 -15.36 22.94
CA GLN A 224 6.73 -15.97 22.18
C GLN A 224 7.73 -14.86 21.89
N GLN A 225 8.90 -14.93 22.52
CA GLN A 225 10.03 -14.12 22.10
C GLN A 225 10.22 -14.30 20.58
N ARG A 226 10.34 -13.18 19.85
CA ARG A 226 10.81 -13.18 18.46
C ARG A 226 12.07 -14.04 18.42
N SER A 227 11.97 -15.24 17.83
CA SER A 227 13.13 -16.12 17.71
C SER A 227 14.13 -15.42 16.80
N LYS A 228 15.26 -15.00 17.38
CA LYS A 228 16.45 -14.57 16.63
C LYS A 228 16.71 -15.63 15.56
N SER A 229 16.74 -15.20 14.29
CA SER A 229 17.06 -16.03 13.14
C SER A 229 18.35 -16.81 13.41
N THR A 230 18.21 -18.11 13.66
CA THR A 230 19.34 -19.02 13.70
C THR A 230 19.66 -19.40 12.25
N PRO A 231 20.93 -19.45 11.81
CA PRO A 231 21.27 -19.69 10.41
C PRO A 231 20.75 -21.08 9.98
N GLN A 232 19.91 -21.13 8.95
CA GLN A 232 19.41 -22.38 8.39
C GLN A 232 20.57 -23.24 7.88
N ASP A 233 20.80 -24.35 8.57
CA ASP A 233 21.62 -25.44 8.10
C ASP A 233 20.93 -26.10 6.90
N LYS A 234 21.55 -25.96 5.73
CA LYS A 234 21.11 -26.59 4.48
C LYS A 234 21.20 -28.11 4.58
N LYS A 235 20.10 -28.79 4.92
CA LYS A 235 19.92 -30.20 4.55
C LYS A 235 18.99 -30.33 3.34
N LYS A 236 19.64 -30.36 2.17
CA LYS A 236 19.10 -30.88 0.91
C LYS A 236 18.47 -32.27 1.16
N LYS A 237 17.15 -32.39 1.01
CA LYS A 237 16.55 -33.70 0.67
C LYS A 237 16.62 -33.86 -0.84
N ALA A 238 17.64 -34.58 -1.28
CA ALA A 238 17.74 -35.09 -2.64
C ALA A 238 16.58 -36.05 -2.90
N GLY A 239 15.80 -35.80 -3.94
CA GLY A 239 14.87 -36.77 -4.48
C GLY A 239 15.65 -37.94 -5.06
N LYS A 240 15.49 -39.13 -4.47
CA LYS A 240 15.82 -40.39 -5.12
C LYS A 240 14.51 -41.07 -5.51
N GLY A 241 14.34 -41.25 -6.81
CA GLY A 241 13.21 -41.97 -7.38
C GLY A 241 13.20 -43.43 -6.98
N GLN A 242 12.00 -43.97 -6.81
CA GLN A 242 11.69 -45.37 -6.99
C GLN A 242 10.30 -45.47 -7.62
N TYR A 243 10.26 -46.09 -8.80
CA TYR A 243 9.04 -46.59 -9.42
C TYR A 243 8.52 -47.76 -8.57
N GLY A 244 7.26 -47.71 -8.18
CA GLY A 244 6.56 -48.81 -7.50
C GLY A 244 5.06 -48.55 -7.48
N LEU A 245 4.33 -49.31 -8.31
CA LEU A 245 2.86 -49.32 -8.36
C LEU A 245 2.29 -49.95 -7.09
N GLY A 246 1.37 -49.23 -6.43
CA GLY A 246 0.23 -49.71 -5.64
C GLY A 246 0.44 -50.77 -4.55
N GLU A 247 0.40 -50.35 -3.29
CA GLU A 247 -0.26 -51.09 -2.19
C GLU A 247 -0.95 -50.11 -1.21
N PRO A 248 -2.14 -50.43 -0.68
CA PRO A 248 -2.84 -49.56 0.26
C PRO A 248 -2.33 -49.83 1.68
N SER A 249 -1.62 -48.86 2.27
CA SER A 249 -1.26 -48.93 3.70
C SER A 249 -2.51 -48.66 4.56
N ALA A 250 -2.89 -49.66 5.35
CA ALA A 250 -3.91 -49.55 6.38
C ALA A 250 -3.35 -48.86 7.64
N SER A 251 -4.17 -47.99 8.23
CA SER A 251 -3.97 -47.22 9.48
C SER A 251 -3.17 -45.91 9.36
N TYR A 252 -3.88 -44.79 9.49
CA TYR A 252 -3.32 -43.52 9.95
C TYR A 252 -3.33 -43.55 11.48
N PRO A 253 -2.21 -43.27 12.19
CA PRO A 253 -2.26 -43.02 13.62
C PRO A 253 -3.07 -41.74 13.84
N ALA A 254 -4.03 -41.79 14.76
CA ALA A 254 -4.78 -40.62 15.19
C ALA A 254 -3.81 -39.54 15.68
N GLN A 255 -3.58 -38.50 14.86
CA GLN A 255 -2.87 -37.31 15.29
C GLN A 255 -3.71 -36.66 16.39
N GLN A 256 -3.22 -36.74 17.62
CA GLN A 256 -3.65 -35.86 18.69
C GLN A 256 -3.55 -34.43 18.17
N GLN A 257 -4.70 -33.77 18.08
CA GLN A 257 -4.85 -32.39 17.65
C GLN A 257 -4.12 -31.51 18.66
N ALA A 258 -2.84 -31.21 18.40
CA ALA A 258 -2.10 -30.22 19.15
C ALA A 258 -2.86 -28.89 19.02
N SER A 259 -3.03 -28.19 20.14
CA SER A 259 -3.60 -26.85 20.14
C SER A 259 -2.80 -25.95 19.20
N LEU A 260 -3.50 -25.36 18.22
CA LEU A 260 -2.90 -24.45 17.24
C LEU A 260 -2.16 -23.33 17.99
N GLN A 261 -0.84 -23.31 17.86
CA GLN A 261 0.02 -22.25 18.36
C GLN A 261 0.03 -21.15 17.30
N PHE A 262 -0.55 -19.99 17.63
CA PHE A 262 -0.67 -18.85 16.72
C PHE A 262 0.70 -18.20 16.48
N GLU A 263 1.11 -18.09 15.21
CA GLU A 263 2.24 -17.23 14.84
C GLU A 263 1.77 -15.78 14.79
N ILE A 264 2.38 -14.93 15.62
CA ILE A 264 2.06 -13.50 15.79
C ILE A 264 1.99 -12.72 14.44
N GLY A 265 2.72 -13.18 13.41
CA GLY A 265 2.74 -12.56 12.09
C GLY A 265 1.50 -12.78 11.22
N GLU A 266 0.69 -13.81 11.46
CA GLU A 266 -0.51 -14.07 10.64
C GLU A 266 -1.63 -13.06 10.91
N ILE A 267 -1.81 -12.68 12.17
CA ILE A 267 -2.78 -11.67 12.60
C ILE A 267 -2.42 -10.31 12.01
N GLU A 268 -1.14 -9.94 12.06
CA GLU A 268 -0.63 -8.71 11.48
C GLU A 268 -0.93 -8.64 9.98
N ARG A 269 -0.59 -9.70 9.21
CA ARG A 269 -0.88 -9.77 7.78
C ARG A 269 -2.37 -9.69 7.47
N ALA A 270 -3.22 -10.36 8.25
CA ALA A 270 -4.66 -10.32 8.07
C ALA A 270 -5.23 -8.90 8.29
N ILE A 271 -4.71 -8.17 9.27
CA ILE A 271 -5.11 -6.77 9.53
C ILE A 271 -4.71 -5.86 8.37
N TYR A 272 -3.48 -5.98 7.87
CA TYR A 272 -3.05 -5.21 6.69
C TYR A 272 -3.86 -5.54 5.44
N ALA A 273 -4.17 -6.81 5.19
CA ALA A 273 -5.01 -7.21 4.05
C ALA A 273 -6.42 -6.59 4.14
N LYS A 274 -7.03 -6.64 5.33
CA LYS A 274 -8.34 -6.03 5.58
C LYS A 274 -8.31 -4.51 5.51
N LEU A 275 -7.20 -3.88 5.89
CA LEU A 275 -6.99 -2.45 5.73
C LEU A 275 -7.06 -2.04 4.26
N VAL A 276 -6.32 -2.74 3.40
CA VAL A 276 -6.33 -2.48 1.95
C VAL A 276 -7.75 -2.71 1.39
N GLU A 277 -8.43 -3.77 1.81
CA GLU A 277 -9.80 -4.08 1.36
C GLU A 277 -10.83 -3.00 1.75
N LYS A 278 -10.77 -2.49 2.99
CA LYS A 278 -11.80 -1.60 3.57
C LYS A 278 -11.49 -0.10 3.42
N VAL A 279 -10.20 0.26 3.47
CA VAL A 279 -9.70 1.64 3.53
C VAL A 279 -8.82 1.96 2.33
N GLY A 280 -8.44 0.99 1.51
CA GLY A 280 -7.79 1.27 0.23
C GLY A 280 -8.72 2.07 -0.67
N ASN A 281 -8.16 3.03 -1.41
CA ASN A 281 -8.89 3.60 -2.52
C ASN A 281 -8.94 2.53 -3.61
N ARG A 282 -10.08 1.86 -3.73
CA ARG A 282 -10.50 1.39 -5.06
C ARG A 282 -10.91 2.61 -5.87
N LEU A 283 -10.01 3.57 -6.06
CA LEU A 283 -10.06 4.47 -7.20
C LEU A 283 -9.92 3.52 -8.38
N HIS A 284 -11.06 2.99 -8.81
CA HIS A 284 -11.09 2.08 -9.92
C HIS A 284 -10.63 2.96 -11.09
N TRP A 285 -9.42 2.73 -11.59
CA TRP A 285 -9.00 3.24 -12.89
C TRP A 285 -10.04 2.95 -13.98
N GLU A 286 -10.93 1.99 -13.73
CA GLU A 286 -12.13 1.71 -14.50
C GLU A 286 -13.11 2.89 -14.60
N GLU A 287 -13.29 3.71 -13.56
CA GLU A 287 -14.17 4.88 -13.60
C GLU A 287 -13.59 5.97 -14.52
N TRP A 288 -12.25 6.11 -14.52
CA TRP A 288 -11.54 7.01 -15.44
C TRP A 288 -11.57 6.53 -16.88
N ALA A 289 -11.65 5.22 -17.11
CA ALA A 289 -11.57 4.66 -18.46
C ALA A 289 -12.70 5.15 -19.38
N GLU A 290 -13.91 5.39 -18.84
CA GLU A 290 -15.02 5.94 -19.61
C GLU A 290 -14.76 7.38 -20.06
N ASP A 291 -14.23 8.21 -19.18
CA ASP A 291 -13.92 9.61 -19.51
C ASP A 291 -12.73 9.70 -20.48
N ILE A 292 -11.76 8.81 -20.35
CA ILE A 292 -10.63 8.70 -21.29
C ILE A 292 -11.10 8.26 -22.66
N ALA A 293 -12.00 7.28 -22.75
CA ALA A 293 -12.56 6.86 -24.03
C ALA A 293 -13.25 8.02 -24.75
N LYS A 294 -13.96 8.90 -24.02
CA LYS A 294 -14.53 10.13 -24.58
C LYS A 294 -13.44 11.06 -25.10
N ILE A 295 -12.40 11.31 -24.30
CA ILE A 295 -11.28 12.19 -24.66
C ILE A 295 -10.51 11.65 -25.88
N ALA A 296 -10.25 10.35 -25.93
CA ALA A 296 -9.63 9.70 -27.09
C ALA A 296 -10.44 9.92 -28.37
N ASN A 297 -11.76 9.72 -28.32
CA ASN A 297 -12.64 9.97 -29.46
C ASN A 297 -12.67 11.45 -29.86
N THR A 298 -12.59 12.36 -28.89
CA THR A 298 -12.48 13.80 -29.17
C THR A 298 -11.15 14.14 -29.86
N HIS A 299 -10.03 13.61 -29.37
CA HIS A 299 -8.73 13.76 -30.03
C HIS A 299 -8.74 13.21 -31.45
N ILE A 300 -9.27 12.00 -31.67
CA ILE A 300 -9.42 11.42 -33.02
C ILE A 300 -10.23 12.36 -33.92
N SER A 301 -11.40 12.80 -33.46
CA SER A 301 -12.29 13.67 -34.25
C SER A 301 -11.63 15.01 -34.57
N ARG A 302 -10.87 15.56 -33.63
CA ARG A 302 -10.16 16.82 -33.80
C ARG A 302 -8.98 16.71 -34.76
N ILE A 303 -8.18 15.66 -34.64
CA ILE A 303 -7.07 15.39 -35.56
C ILE A 303 -7.62 15.20 -36.98
N LYS A 304 -8.68 14.40 -37.15
CA LYS A 304 -9.38 14.26 -38.44
C LYS A 304 -9.84 15.61 -38.99
N GLY A 305 -10.53 16.42 -38.19
CA GLY A 305 -11.00 17.74 -38.63
C GLY A 305 -9.89 18.72 -39.00
N ILE A 306 -8.72 18.62 -38.35
CA ILE A 306 -7.53 19.42 -38.70
C ILE A 306 -6.96 18.96 -40.04
N LEU A 307 -6.84 17.65 -40.25
CA LEU A 307 -6.29 17.07 -41.48
C LEU A 307 -7.23 17.22 -42.68
N GLU A 308 -8.55 17.24 -42.49
CA GLU A 308 -9.54 17.46 -43.55
C GLU A 308 -9.57 18.91 -44.05
N ASN A 309 -9.06 19.87 -43.27
CA ASN A 309 -9.07 21.28 -43.65
C ASN A 309 -7.90 21.60 -44.62
N PRO A 310 -8.19 21.98 -45.88
CA PRO A 310 -7.15 22.26 -46.88
C PRO A 310 -6.27 23.47 -46.58
N ALA A 311 -6.60 24.28 -45.56
CA ALA A 311 -5.76 25.38 -45.10
C ALA A 311 -4.57 24.93 -44.23
N ASN A 312 -4.62 23.72 -43.68
CA ASN A 312 -3.65 23.20 -42.71
C ASN A 312 -2.53 22.38 -43.40
N LEU A 313 -1.81 23.03 -44.31
CA LEU A 313 -0.82 22.37 -45.18
C LEU A 313 0.39 21.82 -44.40
N THR A 314 0.75 22.45 -43.28
CA THR A 314 1.91 22.04 -42.48
C THR A 314 1.61 20.75 -41.72
N GLU A 315 0.41 20.67 -41.15
CA GLU A 315 -0.09 19.55 -40.37
C GLU A 315 -0.31 18.34 -41.26
N GLN A 316 -0.90 18.54 -42.45
CA GLN A 316 -1.06 17.50 -43.46
C GLN A 316 0.29 16.95 -43.92
N ALA A 317 1.26 17.81 -44.26
CA ALA A 317 2.58 17.38 -44.69
C ALA A 317 3.32 16.57 -43.60
N ALA A 318 3.20 16.98 -42.34
CA ALA A 318 3.78 16.24 -41.21
C ALA A 318 3.12 14.87 -41.03
N PHE A 319 1.79 14.80 -41.13
CA PHE A 319 1.05 13.54 -41.05
C PHE A 319 1.39 12.60 -42.22
N ASP A 320 1.38 13.11 -43.45
CA ASP A 320 1.66 12.31 -44.66
C ASP A 320 3.07 11.73 -44.66
N ALA A 321 4.07 12.51 -44.20
CA ALA A 321 5.44 12.04 -44.05
C ALA A 321 5.52 10.90 -43.03
N PHE A 322 4.92 11.06 -41.85
CA PHE A 322 4.88 10.03 -40.83
C PHE A 322 4.11 8.79 -41.29
N ALA A 323 2.99 8.98 -41.98
CA ALA A 323 2.17 7.89 -42.49
C ALA A 323 2.88 7.09 -43.59
N PHE A 324 3.65 7.76 -44.43
CA PHE A 324 4.51 7.11 -45.41
C PHE A 324 5.59 6.25 -44.72
N GLU A 325 6.34 6.81 -43.77
CA GLU A 325 7.37 6.07 -43.03
C GLU A 325 6.78 4.86 -42.30
N LEU A 326 5.63 5.02 -41.65
CA LEU A 326 4.99 3.94 -40.91
C LEU A 326 4.52 2.79 -41.83
N ARG A 327 4.07 3.11 -43.04
CA ARG A 327 3.66 2.11 -44.05
C ARG A 327 4.88 1.38 -44.62
N ASP A 328 5.96 2.10 -44.88
CA ASP A 328 7.22 1.55 -45.41
C ASP A 328 7.89 0.62 -44.39
N ASP A 329 7.98 1.04 -43.12
CA ASP A 329 8.69 0.31 -42.07
C ASP A 329 7.88 -0.87 -41.48
N LEU A 330 6.55 -0.72 -41.35
CA LEU A 330 5.70 -1.73 -40.67
C LEU A 330 4.81 -2.50 -41.63
N ASN A 331 3.82 -1.83 -42.23
CA ASN A 331 2.84 -2.48 -43.10
C ASN A 331 2.08 -1.46 -43.98
N ASN A 332 2.14 -1.68 -45.30
CA ASN A 332 1.45 -0.88 -46.30
C ASN A 332 -0.08 -0.86 -46.16
N SER A 333 -0.68 -1.81 -45.43
CA SER A 333 -2.14 -1.88 -45.24
C SER A 333 -2.67 -0.95 -44.13
N ILE A 334 -1.81 -0.22 -43.43
CA ILE A 334 -2.22 0.66 -42.32
C ILE A 334 -2.96 1.87 -42.90
N SER A 335 -4.20 2.07 -42.48
CA SER A 335 -5.05 3.18 -42.91
C SER A 335 -4.74 4.48 -42.18
N ASP A 336 -5.04 5.63 -42.79
CA ASP A 336 -4.85 6.93 -42.13
C ASP A 336 -5.64 7.03 -40.82
N ASP A 337 -6.84 6.43 -40.79
CA ASP A 337 -7.67 6.34 -39.59
C ASP A 337 -6.95 5.62 -38.44
N GLU A 338 -6.23 4.54 -38.73
CA GLU A 338 -5.44 3.81 -37.72
C GLU A 338 -4.26 4.64 -37.21
N ILE A 339 -3.62 5.42 -38.08
CA ILE A 339 -2.52 6.31 -37.70
C ILE A 339 -3.03 7.44 -36.80
N ILE A 340 -4.19 8.01 -37.10
CA ILE A 340 -4.85 9.02 -36.28
C ILE A 340 -5.20 8.44 -34.89
N GLU A 341 -5.72 7.20 -34.85
CA GLU A 341 -5.96 6.51 -33.58
C GLU A 341 -4.66 6.32 -32.77
N MET A 342 -3.55 5.94 -33.42
CA MET A 342 -2.24 5.82 -32.77
C MET A 342 -1.75 7.16 -32.19
N LEU A 343 -1.91 8.27 -32.91
CA LEU A 343 -1.54 9.61 -32.42
C LEU A 343 -2.39 10.03 -31.21
N ALA A 344 -3.70 9.77 -31.24
CA ALA A 344 -4.59 10.04 -30.11
C ALA A 344 -4.22 9.19 -28.87
N GLN A 345 -3.78 7.94 -29.07
CA GLN A 345 -3.28 7.10 -27.99
C GLN A 345 -1.97 7.64 -27.41
N HIS A 346 -1.04 8.08 -28.27
CA HIS A 346 0.22 8.68 -27.81
C HIS A 346 -0.02 9.88 -26.90
N LEU A 347 -0.96 10.77 -27.26
CA LEU A 347 -1.37 11.91 -26.44
C LEU A 347 -1.83 11.52 -25.03
N ILE A 348 -2.53 10.39 -24.90
CA ILE A 348 -3.06 9.91 -23.61
C ILE A 348 -2.01 9.12 -22.82
N THR A 349 -1.21 8.31 -23.50
CA THR A 349 -0.27 7.36 -22.88
C THR A 349 1.05 8.00 -22.49
N LYS A 350 1.54 8.98 -23.25
CA LYS A 350 2.80 9.67 -22.98
C LYS A 350 2.82 10.28 -21.57
N PRO A 351 1.82 11.08 -21.13
CA PRO A 351 1.84 11.64 -19.78
C PRO A 351 1.75 10.57 -18.68
N VAL A 352 1.07 9.44 -18.94
CA VAL A 352 1.01 8.31 -18.00
C VAL A 352 2.40 7.71 -17.79
N PHE A 353 3.14 7.48 -18.87
CA PHE A 353 4.50 6.94 -18.78
C PHE A 353 5.47 7.95 -18.16
N ASP A 354 5.35 9.23 -18.48
CA ASP A 354 6.14 10.30 -17.86
C ASP A 354 5.88 10.37 -16.33
N ALA A 355 4.63 10.21 -15.91
CA ALA A 355 4.25 10.16 -14.50
C ALA A 355 4.77 8.89 -13.79
N LEU A 356 4.70 7.73 -14.45
CA LEU A 356 5.13 6.44 -13.91
C LEU A 356 6.67 6.35 -13.75
N PHE A 357 7.41 6.95 -14.68
CA PHE A 357 8.87 6.88 -14.75
C PHE A 357 9.56 8.21 -14.49
N LYS A 358 9.07 8.97 -13.50
CA LYS A 358 9.68 10.24 -13.08
C LYS A 358 11.20 10.08 -12.84
N GLY A 359 12.01 10.79 -13.65
CA GLY A 359 13.48 10.73 -13.62
C GLY A 359 14.11 9.86 -14.72
N TYR A 360 13.31 9.12 -15.49
CA TYR A 360 13.74 8.47 -16.72
C TYR A 360 13.06 9.19 -17.88
N ASN A 361 13.83 9.87 -18.72
CA ASN A 361 13.30 10.58 -19.89
C ASN A 361 12.94 9.58 -21.02
N PHE A 362 12.08 8.61 -20.72
CA PHE A 362 11.70 7.52 -21.63
C PHE A 362 11.19 8.07 -22.96
N THR A 363 10.30 9.06 -22.89
CA THR A 363 9.67 9.69 -24.05
C THR A 363 10.64 10.53 -24.87
N GLU A 364 11.76 11.00 -24.29
CA GLU A 364 12.83 11.73 -24.98
C GLU A 364 13.88 10.83 -25.63
N HIS A 365 13.88 9.53 -25.34
CA HIS A 365 14.85 8.59 -25.92
C HIS A 365 14.22 7.57 -26.84
N ASN A 366 12.93 7.26 -26.68
CA ASN A 366 12.22 6.32 -27.53
C ASN A 366 12.01 6.90 -28.96
N PRO A 367 12.52 6.23 -30.02
CA PRO A 367 12.41 6.75 -31.40
C PRO A 367 10.96 6.92 -31.88
N MET A 368 10.07 5.97 -31.56
CA MET A 368 8.65 6.05 -31.94
C MET A 368 7.95 7.22 -31.25
N SER A 369 8.20 7.41 -29.95
CA SER A 369 7.69 8.55 -29.19
C SER A 369 8.14 9.88 -29.80
N LYS A 370 9.38 9.99 -30.27
CA LYS A 370 9.88 11.19 -30.96
C LYS A 370 9.17 11.44 -32.29
N ALA A 371 8.99 10.41 -33.11
CA ALA A 371 8.33 10.51 -34.40
C ALA A 371 6.86 10.94 -34.23
N MET A 372 6.12 10.29 -33.32
CA MET A 372 4.75 10.67 -32.99
C MET A 372 4.66 12.08 -32.39
N GLN A 373 5.60 12.45 -31.53
CA GLN A 373 5.63 13.80 -30.94
C GLN A 373 5.89 14.89 -31.99
N ALA A 374 6.67 14.62 -33.03
CA ALA A 374 6.89 15.58 -34.13
C ALA A 374 5.57 15.93 -34.83
N VAL A 375 4.73 14.92 -35.11
CA VAL A 375 3.40 15.11 -35.70
C VAL A 375 2.47 15.84 -34.71
N VAL A 376 2.44 15.40 -33.44
CA VAL A 376 1.62 16.04 -32.41
C VAL A 376 1.97 17.52 -32.24
N THR A 377 3.26 17.87 -32.20
CA THR A 377 3.68 19.27 -32.07
C THR A 377 3.30 20.13 -33.27
N ALA A 378 3.23 19.57 -34.48
CA ALA A 378 2.65 20.28 -35.62
C ALA A 378 1.14 20.55 -35.39
N LEU A 379 0.43 19.62 -34.75
CA LEU A 379 -1.00 19.73 -34.45
C LEU A 379 -1.31 20.60 -33.21
N GLU A 380 -0.36 20.79 -32.29
CA GLU A 380 -0.48 21.59 -31.05
C GLU A 380 -0.79 23.07 -31.30
N ALA A 381 -0.44 23.62 -32.47
CA ALA A 381 -0.82 24.99 -32.87
C ALA A 381 -2.33 25.24 -32.79
N HIS A 382 -3.14 24.19 -32.91
CA HIS A 382 -4.59 24.23 -32.79
C HIS A 382 -5.12 24.02 -31.36
N HIS A 383 -4.27 24.05 -30.32
CA HIS A 383 -4.61 23.91 -28.90
C HIS A 383 -5.31 22.58 -28.54
N ILE A 384 -4.79 21.46 -29.03
CA ILE A 384 -5.35 20.12 -28.78
C ILE A 384 -5.38 19.77 -27.28
N ASP A 385 -4.50 20.40 -26.49
CA ASP A 385 -4.25 20.09 -25.08
C ASP A 385 -5.28 20.63 -24.08
N LYS A 386 -6.26 21.43 -24.51
CA LYS A 386 -7.26 22.06 -23.61
C LYS A 386 -8.15 21.06 -22.86
N GLU A 387 -8.13 19.79 -23.22
CA GLU A 387 -8.88 18.71 -22.55
C GLU A 387 -8.04 17.95 -21.50
N ALA A 388 -6.77 18.33 -21.31
CA ALA A 388 -5.88 17.72 -20.33
C ALA A 388 -6.25 18.05 -18.86
N ASP A 389 -7.08 19.07 -18.62
CA ASP A 389 -7.44 19.49 -17.26
C ASP A 389 -8.21 18.40 -16.48
N THR A 390 -9.08 17.63 -17.14
CA THR A 390 -9.76 16.48 -16.52
C THR A 390 -8.78 15.33 -16.24
N LEU A 391 -7.77 15.18 -17.09
CA LEU A 391 -6.75 14.14 -17.01
C LEU A 391 -5.66 14.42 -15.98
N GLN A 392 -5.49 15.68 -15.59
CA GLN A 392 -4.45 16.08 -14.66
C GLN A 392 -4.56 15.35 -13.32
N SER A 393 -5.78 15.19 -12.81
CA SER A 393 -6.05 14.43 -11.58
C SER A 393 -5.76 12.94 -11.72
N PHE A 394 -6.01 12.35 -12.90
CA PHE A 394 -5.64 10.97 -13.22
C PHE A 394 -4.11 10.80 -13.26
N TYR A 395 -3.39 11.70 -13.94
CA TYR A 395 -1.93 11.65 -14.01
C TYR A 395 -1.28 11.81 -12.63
N GLN A 396 -1.83 12.69 -11.78
CA GLN A 396 -1.43 12.80 -10.38
C GLN A 396 -1.67 11.49 -9.61
N SER A 397 -2.79 10.81 -9.84
CA SER A 397 -3.07 9.51 -9.22
C SER A 397 -2.05 8.44 -9.63
N VAL A 398 -1.71 8.34 -10.92
CA VAL A 398 -0.67 7.43 -11.42
C VAL A 398 0.68 7.76 -10.79
N GLN A 399 1.05 9.05 -10.74
CA GLN A 399 2.30 9.49 -10.14
C GLN A 399 2.38 9.14 -8.65
N MET A 400 1.32 9.40 -7.88
CA MET A 400 1.26 9.08 -6.45
C MET A 400 1.39 7.58 -6.18
N ARG A 401 0.84 6.74 -7.07
CA ARG A 401 0.95 5.28 -6.97
C ARG A 401 2.35 4.80 -7.34
N ALA A 402 3.00 5.43 -8.32
CA ALA A 402 4.36 5.11 -8.74
C ALA A 402 5.45 5.63 -7.78
N GLU A 403 5.16 6.71 -7.05
CA GLU A 403 6.12 7.37 -6.16
C GLU A 403 6.59 6.41 -5.06
N GLY A 404 7.91 6.30 -4.84
CA GLY A 404 8.49 5.41 -3.83
C GLY A 404 8.50 3.92 -4.19
N ILE A 405 8.07 3.54 -5.40
CA ILE A 405 8.29 2.18 -5.92
C ILE A 405 9.60 2.16 -6.71
N GLU A 406 10.64 1.63 -6.08
CA GLU A 406 11.98 1.53 -6.67
C GLU A 406 12.22 0.18 -7.36
N SER A 407 11.43 -0.86 -7.05
CA SER A 407 11.59 -2.19 -7.63
C SER A 407 10.99 -2.30 -9.04
N ALA A 408 11.70 -3.00 -9.93
CA ALA A 408 11.23 -3.27 -11.29
C ALA A 408 9.93 -4.10 -11.30
N GLU A 409 9.82 -5.10 -10.42
CA GLU A 409 8.62 -5.91 -10.26
C GLU A 409 7.41 -5.08 -9.82
N GLY A 410 7.60 -4.13 -8.89
CA GLY A 410 6.55 -3.23 -8.44
C GLY A 410 6.03 -2.35 -9.57
N LYS A 411 6.94 -1.75 -10.36
CA LYS A 411 6.56 -0.97 -11.55
C LYS A 411 5.84 -1.81 -12.59
N GLN A 412 6.30 -3.03 -12.85
CA GLN A 412 5.66 -3.95 -13.79
C GLN A 412 4.22 -4.29 -13.36
N ARG A 413 3.98 -4.55 -12.07
CA ARG A 413 2.61 -4.79 -11.54
C ARG A 413 1.69 -3.60 -11.79
N ILE A 414 2.19 -2.37 -11.60
CA ILE A 414 1.41 -1.16 -11.90
C ILE A 414 1.08 -1.08 -13.38
N ILE A 415 2.03 -1.36 -14.28
CA ILE A 415 1.81 -1.34 -15.74
C ILE A 415 0.77 -2.37 -16.14
N VAL A 416 0.86 -3.59 -15.61
CA VAL A 416 -0.12 -4.66 -15.88
C VAL A 416 -1.52 -4.24 -15.43
N GLU A 417 -1.64 -3.70 -14.22
CA GLU A 417 -2.93 -3.25 -13.72
C GLU A 417 -3.48 -2.07 -14.53
N LEU A 418 -2.61 -1.15 -14.97
CA LEU A 418 -3.00 0.01 -15.78
C LEU A 418 -3.43 -0.47 -17.16
N TYR A 419 -2.81 -1.51 -17.68
CA TYR A 419 -3.26 -2.14 -18.91
C TYR A 419 -4.64 -2.80 -18.78
N ASP A 420 -4.80 -3.67 -17.78
CA ASP A 420 -6.02 -4.46 -17.61
C ASP A 420 -7.24 -3.61 -17.24
N LYS A 421 -7.06 -2.62 -16.36
CA LYS A 421 -8.16 -1.81 -15.86
C LYS A 421 -8.40 -0.54 -16.69
N PHE A 422 -7.35 0.03 -17.26
CA PHE A 422 -7.42 1.31 -17.97
C PHE A 422 -7.35 1.14 -19.49
N PHE A 423 -6.28 0.57 -20.06
CA PHE A 423 -6.14 0.49 -21.53
C PHE A 423 -7.22 -0.37 -22.18
N ARG A 424 -7.54 -1.51 -21.57
CA ARG A 424 -8.58 -2.41 -22.07
C ARG A 424 -9.96 -1.77 -22.15
N LYS A 425 -10.29 -0.90 -21.19
CA LYS A 425 -11.60 -0.21 -21.13
C LYS A 425 -11.62 1.05 -21.98
N ALA A 426 -10.53 1.81 -22.01
CA ALA A 426 -10.42 3.03 -22.80
C ALA A 426 -10.32 2.75 -24.31
N PHE A 427 -9.66 1.65 -24.71
CA PHE A 427 -9.40 1.30 -26.12
C PHE A 427 -9.79 -0.16 -26.43
N PRO A 428 -11.09 -0.53 -26.36
CA PRO A 428 -11.54 -1.91 -26.49
C PRO A 428 -11.30 -2.50 -27.90
N ARG A 429 -11.60 -1.74 -28.96
CA ARG A 429 -11.38 -2.14 -30.36
C ARG A 429 -9.91 -2.44 -30.66
N MET A 430 -9.01 -1.69 -30.04
CA MET A 430 -7.57 -1.88 -30.19
C MET A 430 -7.08 -3.06 -29.37
N THR A 431 -7.60 -3.28 -28.15
CA THR A 431 -7.23 -4.43 -27.32
C THR A 431 -7.62 -5.76 -27.97
N GLU A 432 -8.79 -5.80 -28.62
CA GLU A 432 -9.24 -6.95 -29.42
C GLU A 432 -8.34 -7.20 -30.65
N ARG A 433 -7.80 -6.13 -31.27
CA ARG A 433 -6.90 -6.21 -32.43
C ARG A 433 -5.45 -6.55 -32.07
N LEU A 434 -4.92 -5.93 -31.01
CA LEU A 434 -3.54 -6.11 -30.55
C LEU A 434 -3.35 -7.44 -29.81
N GLY A 435 -4.43 -8.01 -29.24
CA GLY A 435 -4.39 -9.32 -28.60
C GLY A 435 -3.20 -9.48 -27.67
N ILE A 436 -2.95 -8.48 -26.79
CA ILE A 436 -1.76 -8.49 -25.93
C ILE A 436 -1.87 -9.66 -24.96
N VAL A 437 -1.19 -10.75 -25.29
CA VAL A 437 -1.15 -11.96 -24.48
C VAL A 437 -0.06 -11.81 -23.44
N TYR A 438 -0.45 -11.80 -22.18
CA TYR A 438 0.49 -12.04 -21.08
C TYR A 438 0.83 -13.53 -21.08
N THR A 439 2.03 -13.85 -21.56
CA THR A 439 2.53 -15.23 -21.51
C THR A 439 2.85 -15.58 -20.05
N PRO A 440 2.29 -16.68 -19.48
CA PRO A 440 2.57 -17.07 -18.10
C PRO A 440 4.06 -17.18 -17.81
N VAL A 441 4.50 -16.66 -16.67
CA VAL A 441 5.93 -16.57 -16.33
C VAL A 441 6.57 -17.96 -16.26
N GLU A 442 5.84 -18.95 -15.79
CA GLU A 442 6.30 -20.34 -15.68
C GLU A 442 6.59 -20.94 -17.05
N VAL A 443 5.81 -20.58 -18.08
CA VAL A 443 6.01 -21.02 -19.46
C VAL A 443 7.25 -20.33 -20.05
N VAL A 444 7.37 -19.03 -19.85
CA VAL A 444 8.53 -18.26 -20.32
C VAL A 444 9.82 -18.76 -19.69
N ASP A 445 9.83 -18.95 -18.37
CA ASP A 445 10.98 -19.47 -17.64
C ASP A 445 11.35 -20.89 -18.10
N PHE A 446 10.35 -21.75 -18.31
CA PHE A 446 10.60 -23.10 -18.83
C PHE A 446 11.29 -23.06 -20.20
N ILE A 447 10.83 -22.20 -21.11
CA ILE A 447 11.42 -22.05 -22.45
C ILE A 447 12.85 -21.53 -22.33
N ILE A 448 13.08 -20.47 -21.56
CA ILE A 448 14.41 -19.86 -21.39
C ILE A 448 15.43 -20.89 -20.86
N HIS A 449 15.07 -21.62 -19.81
CA HIS A 449 15.97 -22.64 -19.24
C HIS A 449 16.15 -23.82 -20.19
N SER A 450 15.13 -24.21 -20.95
CA SER A 450 15.24 -25.27 -21.96
C SER A 450 16.18 -24.87 -23.09
N VAL A 451 16.12 -23.62 -23.55
CA VAL A 451 17.04 -23.10 -24.58
C VAL A 451 18.48 -23.09 -24.05
N GLU A 452 18.71 -22.64 -22.82
CA GLU A 452 20.05 -22.69 -22.20
C GLU A 452 20.57 -24.13 -22.06
N ASP A 453 19.71 -25.08 -21.68
CA ASP A 453 20.08 -26.50 -21.61
C ASP A 453 20.46 -27.07 -22.98
N ILE A 454 19.73 -26.71 -24.05
CA ILE A 454 20.04 -27.10 -25.42
C ILE A 454 21.36 -26.46 -25.87
N MET A 455 21.55 -25.17 -25.59
CA MET A 455 22.79 -24.43 -25.90
C MET A 455 24.02 -25.14 -25.30
N ARG A 456 23.90 -25.62 -24.06
CA ARG A 456 24.98 -26.36 -23.39
C ARG A 456 25.21 -27.75 -23.97
N LYS A 457 24.14 -28.51 -24.22
CA LYS A 457 24.23 -29.92 -24.66
C LYS A 457 24.66 -30.05 -26.12
N GLU A 458 24.05 -29.29 -27.01
CA GLU A 458 24.21 -29.45 -28.46
C GLU A 458 25.30 -28.55 -29.03
N PHE A 459 25.52 -27.37 -28.44
CA PHE A 459 26.42 -26.35 -28.99
C PHE A 459 27.63 -26.03 -28.09
N ASN A 460 27.72 -26.65 -26.91
CA ASN A 460 28.74 -26.35 -25.90
C ASN A 460 28.89 -24.83 -25.65
N SER A 461 27.75 -24.13 -25.62
CA SER A 461 27.63 -22.68 -25.54
C SER A 461 26.58 -22.29 -24.50
N SER A 462 26.37 -21.00 -24.30
CA SER A 462 25.35 -20.44 -23.40
C SER A 462 24.74 -19.20 -24.02
N LEU A 463 23.51 -18.89 -23.63
CA LEU A 463 22.86 -17.61 -23.94
C LEU A 463 23.70 -16.41 -23.49
N ALA A 464 24.64 -16.59 -22.56
CA ALA A 464 25.55 -15.56 -22.08
C ALA A 464 26.78 -15.29 -22.98
N ASN A 465 27.09 -16.13 -23.97
CA ASN A 465 28.30 -15.98 -24.81
C ASN A 465 28.20 -14.79 -25.79
N GLU A 466 29.29 -14.06 -26.04
CA GLU A 466 29.29 -12.81 -26.84
C GLU A 466 28.65 -12.96 -28.24
N ASN A 467 28.96 -14.04 -28.97
CA ASN A 467 28.47 -14.25 -30.35
C ASN A 467 27.12 -14.99 -30.43
N VAL A 468 26.29 -14.88 -29.39
CA VAL A 468 24.94 -15.47 -29.35
C VAL A 468 23.92 -14.35 -29.36
N HIS A 469 23.20 -14.19 -30.47
CA HIS A 469 22.17 -13.18 -30.61
C HIS A 469 20.81 -13.74 -30.22
N ILE A 470 20.06 -12.96 -29.45
CA ILE A 470 18.75 -13.35 -28.94
C ILE A 470 17.76 -12.38 -29.56
N ILE A 471 16.79 -12.94 -30.29
CA ILE A 471 15.74 -12.17 -30.93
C ILE A 471 14.39 -12.70 -30.45
N ASP A 472 13.53 -11.78 -30.03
CA ASP A 472 12.12 -12.05 -29.81
C ASP A 472 11.32 -11.27 -30.87
N PRO A 473 10.94 -11.93 -31.99
CA PRO A 473 10.23 -11.28 -33.07
C PRO A 473 8.85 -10.76 -32.67
N PHE A 474 8.28 -11.26 -31.56
CA PHE A 474 6.94 -10.94 -31.10
C PHE A 474 6.95 -10.61 -29.61
N THR A 475 7.80 -9.64 -29.25
CA THR A 475 8.12 -9.32 -27.84
C THR A 475 6.90 -8.96 -26.99
N GLY A 476 5.84 -8.41 -27.59
CA GLY A 476 4.62 -8.01 -26.89
C GLY A 476 4.95 -7.09 -25.71
N THR A 477 4.72 -7.58 -24.48
CA THR A 477 5.04 -6.85 -23.24
C THR A 477 6.51 -6.95 -22.80
N GLY A 478 7.37 -7.59 -23.60
CA GLY A 478 8.79 -7.77 -23.31
C GLY A 478 9.07 -8.87 -22.27
N THR A 479 8.13 -9.79 -22.05
CA THR A 479 8.23 -10.76 -20.96
C THR A 479 9.44 -11.69 -21.12
N PHE A 480 9.72 -12.21 -22.32
CA PHE A 480 10.88 -13.09 -22.56
C PHE A 480 12.21 -12.39 -22.27
N ILE A 481 12.39 -11.17 -22.76
CA ILE A 481 13.62 -10.39 -22.51
C ILE A 481 13.76 -10.08 -21.03
N THR A 482 12.68 -9.65 -20.37
CA THR A 482 12.71 -9.32 -18.94
C THR A 482 13.04 -10.53 -18.08
N ARG A 483 12.39 -11.68 -18.33
CA ARG A 483 12.66 -12.94 -17.61
C ARG A 483 14.05 -13.49 -17.89
N LEU A 484 14.56 -13.35 -19.11
CA LEU A 484 15.92 -13.74 -19.46
C LEU A 484 16.94 -12.95 -18.62
N LEU A 485 16.76 -11.64 -18.51
CA LEU A 485 17.62 -10.79 -17.68
C LEU A 485 17.53 -11.14 -16.18
N GLN A 486 16.34 -11.54 -15.71
CA GLN A 486 16.11 -11.96 -14.32
C GLN A 486 16.54 -13.39 -14.00
N SER A 487 16.67 -14.26 -15.02
CA SER A 487 16.98 -15.70 -14.86
C SER A 487 18.35 -15.98 -14.24
N GLY A 488 19.27 -15.00 -14.28
CA GLY A 488 20.66 -15.18 -13.88
C GLY A 488 21.52 -15.96 -14.87
N ILE A 489 20.98 -16.35 -16.03
CA ILE A 489 21.73 -17.03 -17.09
C ILE A 489 22.77 -16.07 -17.70
N ILE A 490 22.37 -14.82 -17.96
CA ILE A 490 23.27 -13.77 -18.44
C ILE A 490 23.72 -12.92 -17.24
N PRO A 491 24.98 -13.02 -16.80
CA PRO A 491 25.46 -12.20 -15.69
C PRO A 491 25.62 -10.74 -16.11
N ALA A 492 25.52 -9.83 -15.12
CA ALA A 492 25.40 -8.39 -15.35
C ALA A 492 26.58 -7.77 -16.13
N ASP A 493 27.78 -8.32 -15.96
CA ASP A 493 29.01 -7.92 -16.66
C ASP A 493 28.97 -8.23 -18.16
N LYS A 494 28.10 -9.15 -18.59
CA LYS A 494 27.96 -9.55 -20.00
C LYS A 494 26.83 -8.86 -20.74
N LEU A 495 25.95 -8.15 -20.04
CA LEU A 495 24.85 -7.39 -20.65
C LEU A 495 25.29 -6.35 -21.69
N PRO A 496 26.41 -5.60 -21.50
CA PRO A 496 26.85 -4.64 -22.50
C PRO A 496 27.19 -5.26 -23.86
N TYR A 497 27.69 -6.49 -23.89
CA TYR A 497 27.99 -7.17 -25.16
C TYR A 497 26.75 -7.70 -25.88
N LYS A 498 25.58 -7.65 -25.22
CA LYS A 498 24.32 -8.19 -25.73
C LYS A 498 23.37 -7.12 -26.25
N PHE A 499 23.33 -5.96 -25.60
CA PHE A 499 22.26 -4.97 -25.78
C PHE A 499 22.78 -3.54 -25.99
N LYS A 500 24.07 -3.38 -26.30
CA LYS A 500 24.70 -2.07 -26.47
C LYS A 500 25.24 -1.84 -27.86
#